data_AF-G7GWJ3-F1
#
_entry.id   AF-G7GWJ3-F1
#
_cell.length_a   1.000
_cell.length_b   1.000
_cell.length_c   1.000
_cell.angle_alpha   90.00
_cell.angle_beta   90.00
_cell.angle_gamma   90.00
#
_symmetry.space_group_name_H-M   'P 1'
#
loop_
_entity.id
_entity.type
_entity.pdbx_description
1 polymer ?
#
loop_
_entity_poly.entity_id
_entity_poly.type
_entity_poly.pdbx_seq_one_letter_code
_entity_poly.pdbx_strand_id
1 'polypeptide(L)' 'MTATITTDQQTRFDDALRRADLVAAELRATTAAYGFDRHWRNLRTHTVHDPVVYKAREIGDWILNERVPQFTLYS' A
#
# COMPACT_ATOMS: atom_id res chain seq x y z
N MET A 1 35.56 -23.23 29.73
CA MET A 1 34.16 -23.27 30.22
C MET A 1 33.27 -22.94 29.03
N THR A 2 32.70 -23.94 28.37
CA THR A 2 31.90 -23.75 27.15
C THR A 2 30.45 -23.59 27.55
N ALA A 3 29.85 -22.42 27.28
CA ALA A 3 28.44 -22.20 27.57
C ALA A 3 27.59 -22.96 26.53
N THR A 4 26.89 -24.01 26.97
CA THR A 4 25.93 -24.73 26.12
C THR A 4 24.66 -23.90 26.01
N ILE A 5 24.46 -23.21 24.89
CA ILE A 5 23.21 -22.50 24.60
C ILE A 5 22.11 -23.55 24.39
N THR A 6 21.02 -23.45 25.16
CA THR A 6 19.85 -24.33 25.02
C THR A 6 19.12 -24.04 23.70
N THR A 7 18.55 -25.07 23.06
CA THR A 7 17.79 -24.96 21.79
C THR A 7 16.72 -23.86 21.79
N ASP A 8 16.07 -23.60 22.93
CA ASP A 8 15.11 -22.49 23.12
C ASP A 8 15.78 -21.10 22.96
N GLN A 9 16.99 -20.91 23.50
CA GLN A 9 17.72 -19.66 23.38
C GLN A 9 18.20 -19.41 21.95
N GLN A 10 18.64 -20.46 21.26
CA GLN A 10 18.98 -20.37 19.83
C GLN A 10 17.76 -19.99 19.00
N THR A 11 16.62 -20.63 19.25
CA THR A 11 15.38 -20.37 18.51
C THR A 11 14.88 -18.93 18.71
N ARG A 12 14.94 -18.42 19.94
CA ARG A 12 14.58 -17.03 20.25
C ARG A 12 15.51 -16.02 19.57
N PHE A 13 16.80 -16.33 19.51
CA PHE A 13 17.77 -15.49 18.84
C PHE A 13 17.53 -15.45 17.32
N ASP A 14 17.30 -16.60 16.70
CA ASP A 14 17.00 -16.68 15.26
C ASP A 14 15.70 -15.96 14.89
N ASP A 15 14.68 -16.02 15.76
CA ASP A 15 13.43 -15.29 15.57
C ASP A 15 13.62 -13.77 15.73
N ALA A 16 14.48 -13.35 16.66
CA ALA A 16 14.83 -11.93 16.81
C ALA A 16 15.54 -11.39 15.56
N LEU A 17 16.47 -12.17 14.98
CA LEU A 17 17.13 -11.80 13.73
C LEU A 17 16.15 -11.70 12.56
N ARG A 18 15.24 -12.68 12.41
CA ARG A 18 14.20 -12.63 11.36
C ARG A 18 13.33 -11.37 11.47
N ARG A 19 12.94 -10.99 12.68
CA ARG A 19 12.17 -9.76 12.92
C ARG A 19 12.97 -8.51 12.57
N ALA A 20 14.26 -8.48 12.91
CA ALA A 20 15.14 -7.36 12.57
C ALA A 20 15.30 -7.21 11.05
N ASP A 21 15.42 -8.31 10.31
CA ASP A 21 15.52 -8.31 8.84
C ASP A 21 14.25 -7.75 8.19
N LEU A 22 13.06 -8.12 8.70
CA LEU A 22 11.79 -7.57 8.23
C LEU A 22 11.73 -6.05 8.44
N VAL A 23 12.06 -5.58 9.65
CA VAL A 23 12.09 -4.14 9.95
C VAL A 23 13.11 -3.41 9.07
N ALA A 24 14.28 -4.00 8.84
CA ALA A 24 15.29 -3.42 7.96
C ALA A 24 14.77 -3.30 6.51
N ALA A 25 14.04 -4.30 6.00
CA ALA A 25 13.42 -4.24 4.68
C ALA A 25 12.36 -3.12 4.59
N GLU A 26 11.49 -2.99 5.59
CA GLU A 26 10.47 -1.93 5.67
C GLU A 26 11.10 -0.53 5.72
N LEU A 27 12.14 -0.35 6.54
CA LEU A 27 12.87 0.91 6.63
C LEU A 27 13.55 1.27 5.31
N ARG A 28 14.14 0.29 4.61
CA ARG A 28 14.74 0.52 3.29
C ARG A 28 13.71 0.97 2.26
N ALA A 29 12.51 0.41 2.28
CA ALA A 29 11.41 0.78 1.39
C ALA A 29 10.88 2.21 1.63
N THR A 30 11.07 2.76 2.83
CA THR A 30 10.63 4.12 3.17
C THR A 30 11.74 5.17 3.12
N THR A 31 12.99 4.77 2.87
CA THR A 31 14.09 5.73 2.75
C THR A 31 13.92 6.66 1.55
N ALA A 32 14.17 7.95 1.78
CA ALA A 32 14.01 8.99 0.77
C ALA A 32 14.91 8.78 -0.48
N ALA A 33 16.03 8.07 -0.33
CA ALA A 33 16.97 7.81 -1.42
C ALA A 33 16.36 7.04 -2.61
N TYR A 34 15.41 6.12 -2.35
CA TYR A 34 14.73 5.38 -3.41
C TYR A 34 13.47 6.08 -3.94
N GLY A 35 12.92 7.04 -3.18
CA GLY A 35 11.78 7.86 -3.57
C GLY A 35 10.54 7.06 -3.97
N PHE A 36 10.27 5.93 -3.32
CA PHE A 36 9.14 5.05 -3.66
C PHE A 36 7.78 5.72 -3.45
N ASP A 37 7.71 6.71 -2.55
CA ASP A 37 6.56 7.57 -2.31
C ASP A 37 6.13 8.37 -3.56
N ARG A 38 7.01 8.54 -4.57
CA ARG A 38 6.67 9.22 -5.84
C ARG A 38 5.48 8.58 -6.53
N HIS A 39 5.37 7.26 -6.48
CA HIS A 39 4.28 6.54 -7.17
C HIS A 39 2.94 6.85 -6.51
N TRP A 40 2.91 6.84 -5.18
CA TRP A 40 1.73 7.22 -4.41
C TRP A 40 1.38 8.69 -4.61
N ARG A 41 2.36 9.61 -4.54
CA ARG A 41 2.13 11.04 -4.76
C ARG A 41 1.55 11.32 -6.14
N ASN A 42 2.16 10.76 -7.18
CA ASN A 42 1.68 10.94 -8.56
C ASN A 42 0.26 10.42 -8.72
N LEU A 43 -0.03 9.22 -8.20
CA LEU A 43 -1.38 8.66 -8.27
C LEU A 43 -2.38 9.51 -7.49
N ARG A 44 -2.02 9.98 -6.30
CA ARG A 44 -2.90 10.81 -5.48
C ARG A 44 -3.18 12.16 -6.12
N THR A 45 -2.20 12.77 -6.77
CA THR A 45 -2.39 14.02 -7.53
C THR A 45 -3.28 13.81 -8.75
N HIS A 46 -3.14 12.69 -9.47
CA HIS A 46 -3.95 12.46 -10.67
C HIS A 46 -5.41 12.07 -10.34
N THR A 47 -5.61 11.21 -9.34
CA THR A 47 -6.94 10.66 -8.98
C THR A 47 -7.91 11.68 -8.39
N VAL A 48 -7.45 12.89 -8.04
CA VAL A 48 -8.33 13.95 -7.54
C VAL A 48 -8.89 14.85 -8.63
N HIS A 49 -8.43 14.71 -9.88
CA HIS A 49 -8.96 15.48 -11.02
C HIS A 49 -10.46 15.21 -11.21
N ASP A 50 -10.83 13.93 -11.24
CA ASP A 50 -12.22 13.48 -11.37
C ASP A 50 -12.63 12.73 -10.11
N PRO A 51 -13.54 13.28 -9.29
CA PRO A 51 -13.94 12.62 -8.06
C PRO A 51 -14.59 11.26 -8.36
N VAL A 52 -13.93 10.18 -7.95
CA VAL A 52 -14.37 8.78 -8.17
C VAL A 52 -15.80 8.51 -7.68
N VAL A 53 -16.28 9.28 -6.70
CA VAL A 53 -17.63 9.18 -6.15
C VAL A 53 -18.70 9.46 -7.21
N TYR A 54 -18.46 10.42 -8.12
CA TYR A 54 -19.41 10.71 -9.20
C TYR A 54 -19.43 9.59 -10.25
N LYS A 55 -18.26 9.02 -10.58
CA LYS A 55 -18.17 7.86 -11.46
C LYS A 55 -18.92 6.66 -10.90
N ALA A 56 -18.80 6.39 -9.60
CA ALA A 56 -19.56 5.33 -8.95
C ALA A 56 -21.08 5.58 -9.01
N ARG A 57 -21.51 6.83 -8.86
CA ARG A 57 -22.93 7.20 -8.99
C ARG A 57 -23.45 7.04 -10.43
N GLU A 58 -22.68 7.45 -11.43
CA GLU A 58 -23.02 7.29 -12.85
C GLU A 58 -23.21 5.81 -13.21
N ILE A 59 -22.29 4.95 -12.77
CA ILE A 59 -22.42 3.49 -12.95
C ILE A 59 -23.66 2.95 -12.23
N GLY A 60 -23.91 3.41 -11.00
CA GLY A 60 -25.09 3.00 -10.23
C GLY A 60 -26.40 3.40 -10.91
N ASP A 61 -26.50 4.61 -11.47
CA ASP A 61 -27.69 5.09 -12.18
C ASP A 61 -27.95 4.30 -13.47
N TRP A 62 -26.88 3.91 -14.18
CA TRP A 62 -26.99 3.04 -15.34
C TRP A 62 -27.49 1.64 -14.97
N ILE A 63 -26.88 1.01 -13.96
CA ILE A 63 -27.25 -0.36 -13.55
C ILE A 63 -28.66 -0.42 -12.97
N LEU A 64 -29.07 0.58 -12.18
CA LEU A 64 -30.33 0.54 -11.43
C LEU A 64 -31.52 1.15 -12.20
N ASN A 65 -31.27 2.17 -13.02
CA ASN A 65 -32.34 2.96 -13.65
C ASN A 65 -32.27 2.99 -15.19
N GLU A 66 -31.33 2.24 -15.80
CA GLU A 66 -31.08 2.22 -17.26
C GLU A 66 -30.79 3.62 -17.85
N ARG A 67 -30.33 4.55 -17.01
CA ARG A 67 -29.98 5.92 -17.44
C ARG A 67 -28.53 5.98 -17.84
N VAL A 68 -28.27 6.31 -19.10
CA VAL A 68 -26.92 6.57 -19.58
C VAL A 68 -26.40 7.91 -19.01
N PRO A 69 -25.11 7.98 -18.62
CA PRO A 69 -24.49 9.24 -18.19
C PRO A 69 -24.61 10.31 -19.28
N GLN A 70 -24.84 11.55 -18.88
CA GLN A 70 -24.80 12.67 -19.82
C GLN A 70 -23.34 12.94 -20.20
N PHE A 71 -23.09 13.16 -21.50
CA PHE A 71 -21.76 13.52 -21.97
C PHE A 71 -21.33 14.87 -21.37
N THR A 72 -20.22 14.88 -20.65
CA THR A 72 -19.55 16.10 -20.17
C THR A 72 -18.03 15.93 -20.31
N LEU A 73 -17.23 16.98 -20.14
CA LEU A 73 -15.76 16.86 -20.14
C LEU A 73 -15.20 16.02 -18.98
N TYR A 74 -16.05 15.65 -18.02
CA TYR A 74 -15.70 14.93 -16.80
C TYR A 74 -16.60 13.70 -16.55
N SER A 75 -17.50 13.37 -17.51
CA SER A 75 -18.48 12.25 -17.46
C SER A 75 -18.19 11.23 -18.55
#